data_AF-A0A833HH71-F1
#
_entry.id   AF-A0A833HH71-F1
#
_cell.length_a   1.000
_cell.length_b   1.000
_cell.length_c   1.000
_cell.angle_alpha   90.00
_cell.angle_beta   90.00
_cell.angle_gamma   90.00
#
_symmetry.space_group_name_H-M   'P 1'
#
loop_
_entity.id
_entity.type
_entity.pdbx_description
1 polymer ?
#
loop_
_entity_poly.entity_id
_entity_poly.type
_entity_poly.pdbx_seq_one_letter_code
_entity_poly.pdbx_strand_id
1 'polypeptide(L)'
;MSALLNRVSHLFLDHRQKDPFDLLGVSEDAAAPEIEERYLAYARELAPARFEEPGLRMVADYARELFLAGARAYGELADPERRSELRVRRQVRREERERAARASYHRIDTDLLDPALQFRKGMALAEAGKLKAALQQLEFASDCDPQNGAYRAEVARCRFRLAPGSAGRQAIEELEEAQRIDPNAVEPLLYHGEIATGLGLYDAAEASLRKAARLLGPADRRALDALRDLTAARKKKR
;
A
#
# COMPACT_ATOMS: atom_id res chain seq x y z
N MET A 1 -1.42 18.68 43.44
CA MET A 1 -1.32 19.95 42.69
C MET A 1 -0.72 19.75 41.29
N SER A 2 0.52 19.24 41.16
CA SER A 2 1.23 19.11 39.86
C SER A 2 0.45 18.37 38.75
N ALA A 3 -0.21 17.25 39.07
CA ALA A 3 -1.00 16.50 38.07
C ALA A 3 -2.20 17.30 37.51
N LEU A 4 -2.85 18.13 38.35
CA LEU A 4 -3.95 18.99 37.92
C LEU A 4 -3.45 20.10 36.99
N LEU A 5 -2.32 20.72 37.32
CA LEU A 5 -1.71 21.77 36.50
C LEU A 5 -1.33 21.23 35.10
N ASN A 6 -0.66 20.07 35.05
CA ASN A 6 -0.32 19.42 33.78
C ASN A 6 -1.57 19.09 32.96
N ARG A 7 -2.62 18.59 33.61
CA ARG A 7 -3.89 18.29 32.94
C ARG A 7 -4.55 19.53 32.34
N VAL A 8 -4.61 20.64 33.07
CA VAL A 8 -5.16 21.92 32.56
C VAL A 8 -4.36 22.40 31.36
N SER A 9 -3.03 22.33 31.42
CA SER A 9 -2.17 22.68 30.29
C SER A 9 -2.41 21.77 29.08
N HIS A 10 -2.55 20.45 29.27
CA HIS A 10 -2.85 19.53 28.16
C HIS A 10 -4.23 19.78 27.54
N LEU A 11 -5.27 19.97 28.35
CA LEU A 11 -6.61 20.31 27.88
C LEU A 11 -6.61 21.64 27.12
N PHE A 12 -5.83 22.61 27.58
CA PHE A 12 -5.71 23.89 26.89
C PHE A 12 -5.13 23.76 25.47
N LEU A 13 -4.21 22.82 25.24
CA LEU A 13 -3.60 22.64 23.91
C LEU A 13 -4.58 22.07 22.88
N ASP A 14 -5.55 21.25 23.29
CA ASP A 14 -6.44 20.52 22.38
C ASP A 14 -7.89 21.03 22.33
N HIS A 15 -8.33 21.84 23.29
CA HIS A 15 -9.74 22.23 23.43
C HIS A 15 -10.33 22.91 22.18
N ARG A 16 -9.53 23.66 21.41
CA ARG A 16 -10.02 24.36 20.21
C ARG A 16 -10.38 23.42 19.06
N GLN A 17 -9.87 22.19 19.08
CA GLN A 17 -10.19 21.17 18.08
C GLN A 17 -11.36 20.28 18.50
N LYS A 18 -11.78 20.36 19.76
CA LYS A 18 -12.90 19.60 20.31
C LYS A 18 -14.21 20.31 20.02
N ASP A 19 -15.20 19.53 19.63
CA ASP A 19 -16.58 20.03 19.59
C ASP A 19 -17.21 19.99 21.00
N PRO A 20 -18.43 20.51 21.19
CA PRO A 20 -19.05 20.59 22.51
C PRO A 20 -19.19 19.26 23.26
N PHE A 21 -19.42 18.15 22.56
CA PHE A 21 -19.55 16.83 23.19
C PHE A 21 -18.19 16.33 23.66
N ASP A 22 -17.14 16.44 22.83
CA ASP A 22 -15.78 16.01 23.19
C ASP A 22 -15.17 16.89 24.28
N LEU A 23 -15.50 18.19 24.28
CA LEU A 23 -15.00 19.14 25.27
C LEU A 23 -15.54 18.83 26.68
N LEU A 24 -16.82 18.46 26.78
CA LEU A 24 -17.45 18.07 28.05
C LEU A 24 -17.35 16.56 28.35
N GLY A 25 -16.85 15.77 27.40
CA GLY A 25 -16.68 14.32 27.56
C GLY A 25 -18.01 13.57 27.70
N VAL A 26 -19.03 13.99 26.94
CA VAL A 26 -20.38 13.40 26.96
C VAL A 26 -20.65 12.61 25.68
N SER A 27 -21.49 11.57 25.81
CA SER A 27 -21.97 10.80 24.65
C SER A 27 -22.87 11.66 23.75
N GLU A 28 -22.91 11.33 22.46
CA GLU A 28 -23.86 11.95 21.52
C GLU A 28 -25.30 11.73 21.97
N ASP A 29 -25.59 10.58 22.59
CA ASP A 29 -26.91 10.19 23.10
C ASP A 29 -27.19 10.67 24.54
N ALA A 30 -26.26 11.41 25.15
CA ALA A 30 -26.41 11.88 26.53
C ALA A 30 -27.70 12.68 26.74
N ALA A 31 -28.39 12.38 27.84
CA ALA A 31 -29.58 13.12 28.24
C ALA A 31 -29.20 14.47 28.88
N ALA A 32 -30.14 15.43 28.88
CA ALA A 32 -29.89 16.76 29.46
C ALA A 32 -29.34 16.74 30.91
N PRO A 33 -29.84 15.89 31.83
CA PRO A 33 -29.30 15.81 33.19
C PRO A 33 -27.83 15.34 33.23
N GLU A 34 -27.44 14.43 32.35
CA GLU A 34 -26.07 13.93 32.24
C GLU A 34 -25.12 15.03 31.73
N ILE A 35 -25.57 15.79 30.74
CA ILE A 35 -24.83 16.92 30.18
C ILE A 35 -24.60 18.00 31.25
N GLU A 36 -25.64 18.32 32.02
CA GLU A 36 -25.56 19.27 33.14
C GLU A 36 -24.57 18.78 34.21
N GLU A 37 -24.68 17.52 34.65
CA GLU A 37 -23.78 16.94 35.63
C GLU A 37 -22.31 17.02 35.18
N ARG A 38 -22.04 16.69 33.91
CA ARG A 38 -20.70 16.72 33.33
C ARG A 38 -20.15 18.13 33.21
N TYR A 39 -20.97 19.09 32.80
CA TYR A 39 -20.57 20.50 32.80
C TYR A 39 -20.25 21.00 34.21
N LEU A 40 -21.07 20.69 35.21
CA LEU A 40 -20.81 21.10 36.59
C LEU A 40 -19.52 20.50 37.13
N ALA A 41 -19.22 19.24 36.82
CA ALA A 41 -17.94 18.62 37.17
C ALA A 41 -16.76 19.32 36.49
N TYR A 42 -16.86 19.58 35.18
CA TYR A 42 -15.87 20.29 34.38
C TYR A 42 -15.60 21.71 34.92
N ALA A 43 -16.67 22.45 35.23
CA ALA A 43 -16.61 23.81 35.78
C ALA A 43 -15.97 23.85 37.17
N ARG A 44 -16.24 22.87 38.03
CA ARG A 44 -15.59 22.76 39.35
C ARG A 44 -14.09 22.47 39.24
N GLU A 45 -13.69 21.64 38.28
CA GLU A 45 -12.28 21.32 38.04
C GLU A 45 -11.50 22.54 37.58
N LEU A 46 -12.11 23.35 36.71
CA LEU A 46 -11.49 24.51 36.05
C LEU A 46 -11.84 25.85 36.72
N ALA A 47 -12.44 25.82 37.90
CA ALA A 47 -12.81 27.02 38.64
C ALA A 47 -11.58 27.91 38.87
N PRO A 48 -11.60 29.20 38.44
CA PRO A 48 -10.44 30.08 38.52
C PRO A 48 -9.87 30.23 39.93
N ALA A 49 -10.73 30.15 40.96
CA ALA A 49 -10.35 30.22 42.38
C ALA A 49 -9.33 29.14 42.79
N ARG A 50 -9.21 28.05 42.03
CA ARG A 50 -8.25 26.97 42.30
C ARG A 50 -6.81 27.30 41.88
N PHE A 51 -6.61 28.43 41.19
CA PHE A 51 -5.33 28.79 40.56
C PHE A 51 -4.85 30.21 40.94
N GLU A 52 -5.31 30.76 42.07
CA GLU A 52 -5.02 32.15 42.48
C GLU A 52 -3.59 32.38 43.03
N GLU A 53 -2.78 31.32 43.19
CA GLU A 53 -1.42 31.46 43.69
C GLU A 53 -0.53 32.25 42.70
N PRO A 54 0.38 33.14 43.17
CA PRO A 54 1.19 34.00 42.32
C PRO A 54 2.01 33.28 41.24
N GLY A 55 2.42 32.04 41.50
CA GLY A 55 3.17 31.20 40.55
C GLY A 55 2.32 30.49 39.49
N LEU A 56 0.99 30.56 39.58
CA LEU A 56 0.06 29.81 38.73
C LEU A 56 -0.68 30.67 37.72
N ARG A 57 -0.32 31.96 37.59
CA ARG A 57 -1.04 32.94 36.75
C ARG A 57 -1.30 32.44 35.32
N MET A 58 -0.30 31.85 34.67
CA MET A 58 -0.46 31.28 33.33
C MET A 58 -1.49 30.14 33.28
N VAL A 59 -1.48 29.25 34.28
CA VAL A 59 -2.43 28.14 34.36
C VAL A 59 -3.83 28.62 34.72
N ALA A 60 -3.93 29.69 35.52
CA ALA A 60 -5.20 30.34 35.82
C ALA A 60 -5.86 30.93 34.56
N ASP A 61 -5.06 31.52 33.67
CA ASP A 61 -5.54 32.03 32.38
C ASP A 61 -6.05 30.88 31.49
N TYR A 62 -5.31 29.75 31.43
CA TYR A 62 -5.75 28.55 30.71
C TYR A 62 -7.05 27.97 31.28
N ALA A 63 -7.13 27.83 32.61
CA ALA A 63 -8.33 27.33 33.28
C ALA A 63 -9.54 28.23 33.02
N ARG A 64 -9.36 29.55 33.02
CA ARG A 64 -10.41 30.52 32.70
C ARG A 64 -10.90 30.38 31.26
N GLU A 65 -9.99 30.24 30.30
CA GLU A 65 -10.37 30.03 28.90
C GLU A 65 -11.15 28.72 28.72
N LEU A 66 -10.64 27.63 29.31
CA LEU A 66 -11.30 26.32 29.29
C LEU A 66 -12.66 26.34 29.95
N PHE A 67 -12.81 27.04 31.08
CA PHE A 67 -14.08 27.22 31.78
C PHE A 67 -15.11 27.91 30.88
N LEU A 68 -14.72 29.01 30.23
CA LEU A 68 -15.60 29.72 29.29
C LEU A 68 -15.92 28.88 28.06
N ALA A 69 -14.97 28.10 27.56
CA ALA A 69 -15.22 27.15 26.47
C ALA A 69 -16.24 26.07 26.86
N GLY A 70 -16.12 25.50 28.07
CA GLY A 70 -17.07 24.55 28.61
C GLY A 70 -18.47 25.14 28.80
N ALA A 71 -18.56 26.39 29.26
CA ALA A 71 -19.84 27.10 29.41
C ALA A 71 -20.53 27.32 28.06
N ARG A 72 -19.78 27.70 27.01
CA ARG A 72 -20.31 27.82 25.64
C ARG A 72 -20.78 26.47 25.11
N ALA A 73 -19.97 25.42 25.28
CA ALA A 73 -20.34 24.07 24.88
C ALA A 73 -21.60 23.57 25.59
N TYR A 74 -21.72 23.82 26.90
CA TYR A 74 -22.94 23.53 27.64
C TYR A 74 -24.15 24.29 27.10
N GLY A 75 -24.01 25.58 26.79
CA GLY A 75 -25.08 26.38 26.18
C GLY A 75 -25.55 25.87 24.82
N GLU A 76 -24.65 25.28 24.02
CA GLU A 76 -25.02 24.62 22.76
C GLU A 76 -25.68 23.26 22.99
N LEU A 77 -25.24 22.49 23.99
CA LEU A 77 -25.77 21.15 24.26
C LEU A 77 -27.05 21.15 25.11
N ALA A 78 -27.31 22.18 25.91
CA ALA A 78 -28.52 22.28 26.73
C ALA A 78 -29.77 22.51 25.86
N ASP A 79 -29.61 23.24 24.76
CA ASP A 79 -30.66 23.50 23.77
C ASP A 79 -30.89 22.26 22.87
N PRO A 80 -32.10 21.66 22.87
CA PRO A 80 -32.39 20.49 22.06
C PRO A 80 -32.20 20.69 20.55
N GLU A 81 -32.50 21.88 20.02
CA GLU A 81 -32.39 22.16 18.59
C GLU A 81 -30.92 22.23 18.18
N ARG A 82 -30.11 23.02 18.90
CA ARG A 82 -28.66 23.12 18.67
C ARG A 82 -27.96 21.79 18.86
N ARG A 83 -28.35 21.01 19.88
CA ARG A 83 -27.83 19.66 20.10
C ARG A 83 -28.14 18.75 18.91
N SER A 84 -29.33 18.85 18.31
CA SER A 84 -29.67 18.07 17.13
C SER A 84 -28.82 18.45 15.91
N GLU A 85 -28.56 19.75 15.70
CA GLU A 85 -27.70 20.25 14.62
C GLU A 85 -26.25 19.76 14.78
N LEU A 86 -25.73 19.74 16.00
CA LEU A 86 -24.40 19.21 16.28
C LEU A 86 -24.30 17.71 16.00
N ARG A 87 -25.33 16.92 16.31
CA ARG A 87 -25.41 15.50 15.95
C ARG A 87 -25.39 15.30 14.44
N VAL A 88 -26.18 16.07 13.70
CA VAL A 88 -26.18 16.03 12.22
C VAL A 88 -24.81 16.39 11.67
N ARG A 89 -24.17 17.45 12.18
CA ARG A 89 -22.81 17.83 11.77
C ARG A 89 -21.79 16.73 12.03
N ARG A 90 -21.86 16.05 13.18
CA ARG A 90 -21.01 14.89 13.48
C ARG A 90 -21.25 13.74 12.52
N GLN A 91 -22.51 13.44 12.24
CA GLN A 91 -22.89 12.39 11.29
C GLN A 91 -22.36 12.69 9.89
N VAL A 92 -22.56 13.90 9.38
CA VAL A 92 -22.01 14.32 8.07
C VAL A 92 -20.49 14.20 8.04
N ARG A 93 -19.78 14.68 9.06
CA ARG A 93 -18.32 14.51 9.14
C ARG A 93 -17.89 13.05 9.17
N ARG A 94 -18.65 12.18 9.84
CA ARG A 94 -18.39 10.74 9.90
C ARG A 94 -18.60 10.12 8.51
N GLU A 95 -19.71 10.43 7.85
CA GLU A 95 -20.00 9.99 6.48
C GLU A 95 -18.98 10.52 5.48
N GLU A 96 -18.52 11.76 5.61
CA GLU A 96 -17.45 12.33 4.79
C GLU A 96 -16.12 11.62 5.03
N ARG A 97 -15.77 11.30 6.29
CA ARG A 97 -14.57 10.52 6.62
C ARG A 97 -14.66 9.10 6.09
N GLU A 98 -15.81 8.45 6.23
CA GLU A 98 -16.05 7.11 5.68
C GLU A 98 -16.05 7.13 4.15
N ARG A 99 -16.63 8.15 3.53
CA ARG A 99 -16.58 8.36 2.08
C ARG A 99 -15.17 8.65 1.61
N ALA A 100 -14.39 9.46 2.34
CA ALA A 100 -12.99 9.73 2.03
C ALA A 100 -12.13 8.47 2.23
N ALA A 101 -12.38 7.68 3.28
CA ALA A 101 -11.71 6.41 3.51
C ALA A 101 -12.07 5.39 2.42
N ARG A 102 -13.34 5.30 2.03
CA ARG A 102 -13.81 4.45 0.93
C ARG A 102 -13.28 4.94 -0.42
N ALA A 103 -13.24 6.25 -0.64
CA ALA A 103 -12.60 6.84 -1.80
C ALA A 103 -11.09 6.57 -1.80
N SER A 104 -10.42 6.55 -0.64
CA SER A 104 -9.02 6.15 -0.54
C SER A 104 -8.81 4.66 -0.77
N TYR A 105 -9.75 3.81 -0.34
CA TYR A 105 -9.76 2.37 -0.63
C TYR A 105 -10.01 2.06 -2.11
N HIS A 106 -10.75 2.93 -2.81
CA HIS A 106 -10.98 2.88 -4.25
C HIS A 106 -10.04 3.80 -5.05
N ARG A 107 -9.14 4.54 -4.40
CA ARG A 107 -8.00 5.16 -5.06
C ARG A 107 -7.04 4.01 -5.29
N ILE A 108 -7.02 3.55 -6.52
CA ILE A 108 -6.03 2.63 -7.02
C ILE A 108 -4.67 3.23 -6.65
N ASP A 109 -3.96 2.59 -5.71
CA ASP A 109 -2.58 2.93 -5.40
C ASP A 109 -1.81 2.88 -6.72
N THR A 110 -1.34 4.03 -7.18
CA THR A 110 -0.54 4.17 -8.41
C THR A 110 0.72 3.30 -8.37
N ASP A 111 1.23 2.98 -7.18
CA ASP A 111 2.33 2.03 -6.97
C ASP A 111 1.91 0.57 -7.16
N LEU A 112 0.62 0.26 -7.01
CA LEU A 112 0.07 -1.06 -7.29
C LEU A 112 -0.01 -1.29 -8.80
N LEU A 113 -0.19 -0.25 -9.62
CA LEU A 113 -0.29 -0.32 -11.09
C LEU A 113 1.03 -0.02 -11.84
N ASP A 114 2.17 0.13 -11.17
CA ASP A 114 3.47 0.29 -11.86
C ASP A 114 4.01 -1.09 -12.27
N PRO A 115 3.91 -1.49 -13.55
CA PRO A 115 4.36 -2.80 -13.98
C PRO A 115 5.88 -2.97 -13.81
N ALA A 116 6.68 -1.90 -13.89
CA ALA A 116 8.13 -1.97 -13.71
C ALA A 116 8.52 -2.17 -12.24
N LEU A 117 7.79 -1.58 -11.29
CA LEU A 117 7.98 -1.85 -9.86
C LEU A 117 7.64 -3.30 -9.52
N GLN A 118 6.50 -3.79 -10.01
CA GLN A 118 6.06 -5.17 -9.74
C GLN A 118 6.99 -6.19 -10.40
N PHE A 119 7.45 -5.89 -11.62
CA PHE A 119 8.47 -6.69 -12.28
C PHE A 119 9.76 -6.79 -11.47
N ARG A 120 10.30 -5.66 -11.00
CA ARG A 120 11.52 -5.66 -10.15
C ARG A 120 11.34 -6.46 -8.85
N LYS A 121 10.17 -6.35 -8.20
CA LYS A 121 9.84 -7.18 -7.02
C LYS A 121 9.77 -8.65 -7.38
N GLY A 122 9.13 -9.00 -8.50
CA GLY A 122 9.04 -10.35 -9.02
C GLY A 122 10.42 -10.96 -9.29
N MET A 123 11.30 -10.22 -9.96
CA MET A 123 12.68 -10.64 -10.23
C MET A 123 13.47 -10.87 -8.94
N ALA A 124 13.40 -9.94 -7.97
CA ALA A 124 14.07 -10.11 -6.67
C ALA A 124 13.56 -11.34 -5.90
N LEU A 125 12.27 -11.65 -5.98
CA LEU A 125 11.70 -12.87 -5.40
C LEU A 125 12.17 -14.13 -6.14
N ALA A 126 12.30 -14.08 -7.46
CA ALA A 126 12.77 -15.19 -8.28
C ALA A 126 14.24 -15.52 -8.02
N GLU A 127 15.08 -14.50 -7.82
CA GLU A 127 16.47 -14.62 -7.40
C GLU A 127 16.58 -15.19 -5.98
N ALA A 128 15.69 -14.78 -5.07
CA ALA A 128 15.58 -15.35 -3.73
C ALA A 128 14.98 -16.77 -3.70
N GLY A 129 14.69 -17.38 -4.86
CA GLY A 129 14.12 -18.73 -4.99
C GLY A 129 12.63 -18.84 -4.61
N LYS A 130 11.96 -17.73 -4.30
CA LYS A 130 10.53 -17.69 -3.93
C LYS A 130 9.63 -17.67 -5.16
N LEU A 131 9.73 -18.71 -5.99
CA LEU A 131 9.15 -18.76 -7.34
C LEU A 131 7.63 -18.54 -7.39
N LYS A 132 6.86 -19.07 -6.44
CA LYS A 132 5.39 -18.84 -6.42
C LYS A 132 5.04 -17.37 -6.20
N ALA A 133 5.72 -16.71 -5.26
CA ALA A 133 5.52 -15.29 -4.99
C ALA A 133 6.05 -14.43 -6.16
N ALA A 134 7.17 -14.83 -6.76
CA ALA A 134 7.71 -14.19 -7.94
C ALA A 134 6.71 -14.24 -9.11
N LEU A 135 6.14 -15.41 -9.39
CA LEU A 135 5.15 -15.60 -10.44
C LEU A 135 3.97 -14.62 -10.29
N GLN A 136 3.43 -14.48 -9.08
CA GLN A 136 2.32 -13.57 -8.83
C GLN A 136 2.65 -12.10 -9.19
N GLN A 137 3.85 -11.64 -8.83
CA GLN A 137 4.27 -10.26 -9.14
C GLN A 137 4.58 -10.06 -10.64
N LEU A 138 5.16 -11.08 -11.28
CA LEU A 138 5.46 -11.06 -12.71
C LEU A 138 4.19 -11.13 -13.57
N GLU A 139 3.20 -11.94 -13.18
CA GLU A 139 1.88 -12.01 -13.83
C GLU A 139 1.19 -10.65 -13.77
N PHE A 140 1.21 -10.01 -12.59
CA PHE A 140 0.68 -8.66 -12.45
C PHE A 140 1.37 -7.66 -13.39
N ALA A 141 2.71 -7.68 -13.46
CA ALA A 141 3.45 -6.80 -14.37
C ALA A 141 3.09 -7.06 -15.84
N SER A 142 2.94 -8.33 -16.23
CA SER A 142 2.53 -8.73 -17.58
C SER A 142 1.07 -8.37 -17.90
N ASP A 143 0.18 -8.36 -16.91
CA ASP A 143 -1.22 -7.97 -17.09
C ASP A 143 -1.37 -6.45 -17.24
N CYS A 144 -0.54 -5.68 -16.52
CA CYS A 144 -0.48 -4.22 -16.64
C CYS A 144 0.21 -3.73 -17.92
N ASP A 145 1.20 -4.46 -18.45
CA ASP A 145 1.83 -4.18 -19.74
C ASP A 145 1.83 -5.41 -20.67
N PRO A 146 0.68 -5.72 -21.31
CA PRO A 146 0.51 -6.92 -22.13
C PRO A 146 1.36 -6.94 -23.40
N GLN A 147 1.94 -5.80 -23.82
CA GLN A 147 2.77 -5.71 -25.03
C GLN A 147 4.26 -5.90 -24.73
N ASN A 148 4.65 -6.03 -23.46
CA ASN A 148 6.02 -6.26 -23.06
C ASN A 148 6.39 -7.74 -23.12
N GLY A 149 7.13 -8.13 -24.16
CA GLY A 149 7.53 -9.53 -24.33
C GLY A 149 8.49 -10.02 -23.25
N ALA A 150 9.31 -9.14 -22.66
CA ALA A 150 10.22 -9.51 -21.60
C ALA A 150 9.47 -9.92 -20.31
N TYR A 151 8.40 -9.21 -19.95
CA TYR A 151 7.58 -9.56 -18.78
C TYR A 151 6.90 -10.91 -18.96
N ARG A 152 6.30 -11.14 -20.13
CA ARG A 152 5.69 -12.43 -20.49
C ARG A 152 6.71 -13.56 -20.47
N ALA A 153 7.92 -13.32 -20.97
CA ALA A 153 8.99 -14.32 -20.98
C ALA A 153 9.41 -14.72 -19.56
N GLU A 154 9.50 -13.77 -18.62
CA GLU A 154 9.80 -14.10 -17.22
C GLU A 154 8.68 -14.88 -16.54
N VAL A 155 7.41 -14.60 -16.85
CA VAL A 155 6.26 -15.41 -16.37
C VAL A 155 6.40 -16.85 -16.85
N ALA A 156 6.59 -17.06 -18.16
CA ALA A 156 6.74 -18.39 -18.76
C ALA A 156 7.93 -19.15 -18.16
N ARG A 157 9.07 -18.46 -17.99
CA ARG A 157 10.26 -19.02 -17.35
C ARG A 157 10.03 -19.38 -15.88
N CYS A 158 9.33 -18.53 -15.13
CA CYS A 158 9.01 -18.78 -13.73
C CYS A 158 8.09 -20.01 -13.56
N ARG A 159 7.07 -20.13 -14.42
CA ARG A 159 6.19 -21.33 -14.49
C ARG A 159 6.97 -22.59 -14.82
N PHE A 160 7.89 -22.52 -15.79
CA PHE A 160 8.77 -23.64 -16.10
C PHE A 160 9.65 -24.04 -14.91
N ARG A 161 10.26 -23.08 -14.19
CA ARG A 161 11.06 -23.35 -13.01
C ARG A 161 10.27 -23.97 -11.85
N LEU A 162 8.97 -23.67 -11.74
CA LEU A 162 8.07 -24.28 -10.76
C LEU A 162 7.72 -25.74 -11.10
N ALA A 163 7.62 -26.08 -12.39
CA ALA A 163 7.21 -27.40 -12.85
C ALA A 163 7.98 -27.87 -14.10
N PRO A 164 9.31 -28.07 -14.00
CA PRO A 164 10.17 -28.30 -15.18
C PRO A 164 9.85 -29.62 -15.92
N GLY A 165 9.27 -30.60 -15.22
CA GLY A 165 8.90 -31.90 -15.80
C GLY A 165 7.64 -31.88 -16.67
N SER A 166 6.78 -30.86 -16.55
CA SER A 166 5.48 -30.83 -17.23
C SER A 166 5.21 -29.52 -17.99
N ALA A 167 5.76 -28.40 -17.54
CA ALA A 167 5.49 -27.08 -18.11
C ALA A 167 6.35 -26.75 -19.33
N GLY A 168 7.29 -27.61 -19.74
CA GLY A 168 8.26 -27.31 -20.79
C GLY A 168 7.64 -26.94 -22.15
N ARG A 169 6.66 -27.70 -22.64
CA ARG A 169 5.99 -27.41 -23.92
C ARG A 169 5.18 -26.11 -23.86
N GLN A 170 4.41 -25.94 -22.79
CA GLN A 170 3.62 -24.72 -22.59
C GLN A 170 4.53 -23.48 -22.50
N ALA A 171 5.66 -23.57 -21.81
CA ALA A 171 6.60 -22.47 -21.72
C ALA A 171 7.17 -22.09 -23.10
N ILE A 172 7.44 -23.06 -23.97
CA ILE A 172 7.86 -22.80 -25.35
C ILE A 172 6.80 -22.02 -26.12
N GLU A 173 5.54 -22.46 -26.08
CA GLU A 173 4.43 -21.76 -26.74
C GLU A 173 4.25 -20.33 -26.23
N GLU A 174 4.29 -20.14 -24.90
CA GLU A 174 4.20 -18.81 -24.27
C GLU A 174 5.37 -17.89 -24.69
N LEU A 175 6.58 -18.44 -24.86
CA LEU A 175 7.77 -17.70 -25.27
C LEU A 175 7.74 -17.34 -26.77
N GLU A 176 7.25 -18.23 -27.62
CA GLU A 176 7.02 -17.93 -29.04
C GLU A 176 6.00 -16.81 -29.22
N GLU A 177 4.93 -16.83 -28.43
CA GLU A 177 3.91 -15.77 -28.41
C GLU A 177 4.49 -14.45 -27.88
N ALA A 178 5.25 -14.47 -26.80
CA ALA A 178 5.93 -13.29 -26.27
C ALA A 178 6.86 -12.64 -27.31
N GLN A 179 7.58 -13.47 -28.09
CA GLN A 179 8.43 -13.02 -29.19
C GLN A 179 7.65 -12.45 -30.38
N ARG A 180 6.41 -12.90 -30.59
CA ARG A 180 5.51 -12.37 -31.63
C ARG A 180 4.95 -11.01 -31.25
N ILE A 181 4.62 -10.83 -29.96
CA ILE A 181 4.13 -9.58 -29.39
C ILE A 181 5.22 -8.51 -29.38
N ASP A 182 6.41 -8.85 -28.89
CA ASP A 182 7.57 -7.95 -28.90
C ASP A 182 8.74 -8.58 -29.66
N PRO A 183 8.89 -8.26 -30.96
CA PRO A 183 9.96 -8.80 -31.78
C PRO A 183 11.38 -8.43 -31.34
N ASN A 184 11.53 -7.37 -30.54
CA ASN A 184 12.82 -6.85 -30.10
C ASN A 184 13.23 -7.35 -28.70
N ALA A 185 12.29 -7.89 -27.92
CA ALA A 185 12.60 -8.53 -26.65
C ALA A 185 13.52 -9.75 -26.87
N VAL A 186 14.58 -9.83 -26.08
CA VAL A 186 15.59 -10.88 -26.22
C VAL A 186 15.31 -12.06 -25.29
N GLU A 187 14.73 -11.76 -24.13
CA GLU A 187 14.37 -12.70 -23.07
C GLU A 187 13.54 -13.88 -23.59
N PRO A 188 12.49 -13.68 -24.43
CA PRO A 188 11.75 -14.79 -25.01
C PRO A 188 12.65 -15.79 -25.77
N LEU A 189 13.60 -15.29 -26.56
CA LEU A 189 14.48 -16.12 -27.39
C LEU A 189 15.53 -16.87 -26.55
N LEU A 190 16.11 -16.21 -25.56
CA LEU A 190 17.08 -16.82 -24.65
C LEU A 190 16.42 -17.97 -23.88
N TYR A 191 15.27 -17.70 -23.26
CA TYR A 191 14.55 -18.68 -22.45
C TYR A 191 14.00 -19.82 -23.30
N HIS A 192 13.53 -19.51 -24.51
CA HIS A 192 13.13 -20.54 -25.46
C HIS A 192 14.32 -21.47 -25.76
N GLY A 193 15.48 -20.90 -26.06
CA GLY A 193 16.72 -21.64 -26.31
C GLY A 193 17.14 -22.55 -25.16
N GLU A 194 17.14 -22.02 -23.94
CA GLU A 194 17.48 -22.77 -22.72
C GLU A 194 16.52 -23.94 -22.47
N ILE A 195 15.21 -23.67 -22.49
CA ILE A 195 14.17 -24.66 -22.22
C ILE A 195 14.14 -25.72 -23.33
N ALA A 196 14.18 -25.31 -24.60
CA ALA A 196 14.21 -26.22 -25.74
C ALA A 196 15.45 -27.13 -25.71
N THR A 197 16.61 -26.62 -25.28
CA THR A 197 17.82 -27.43 -25.07
C THR A 197 17.59 -28.50 -24.01
N GLY A 198 16.98 -28.14 -22.87
CA GLY A 198 16.63 -29.08 -21.80
C GLY A 198 15.67 -30.19 -22.25
N LEU A 199 14.74 -29.85 -23.15
CA LEU A 199 13.80 -30.79 -23.75
C LEU A 199 14.40 -31.62 -24.91
N GLY A 200 15.64 -31.34 -25.33
CA GLY A 200 16.29 -32.01 -26.46
C GLY A 200 15.86 -31.51 -27.85
N LEU A 201 15.15 -30.39 -27.92
CA LEU A 201 14.71 -29.73 -29.15
C LEU A 201 15.83 -28.85 -29.71
N TYR A 202 16.98 -29.47 -30.03
CA TYR A 202 18.24 -28.75 -30.27
C TYR A 202 18.19 -27.80 -31.48
N ASP A 203 17.52 -28.16 -32.56
CA ASP A 203 17.48 -27.31 -33.76
C ASP A 203 16.63 -26.05 -33.53
N ALA A 204 15.51 -26.19 -32.82
CA ALA A 204 14.67 -25.06 -32.41
C ALA A 204 15.40 -24.15 -31.41
N ALA A 205 16.11 -24.76 -30.45
CA ALA A 205 16.91 -24.04 -29.48
C ALA A 205 18.02 -23.20 -30.17
N GLU A 206 18.73 -23.80 -31.13
CA GLU A 206 19.80 -23.13 -31.87
C GLU A 206 19.27 -21.96 -32.70
N ALA A 207 18.10 -22.12 -33.35
CA ALA A 207 17.46 -21.04 -34.12
C ALA A 207 17.15 -19.82 -33.24
N SER A 208 16.52 -20.04 -32.08
CA SER A 208 16.16 -18.96 -31.15
C SER A 208 17.41 -18.27 -30.57
N LEU A 209 18.41 -19.03 -30.14
CA LEU A 209 19.64 -18.46 -29.57
C LEU A 209 20.47 -17.69 -30.60
N ARG A 210 20.52 -18.14 -31.86
CA ARG A 210 21.17 -17.37 -32.95
C ARG A 210 20.44 -16.07 -33.22
N LYS A 211 19.10 -16.06 -33.15
CA LYS A 211 18.31 -14.81 -33.27
C LYS A 211 18.59 -13.88 -32.09
N ALA A 212 18.64 -14.41 -30.86
CA ALA A 212 18.99 -13.64 -29.67
C ALA A 212 20.39 -13.00 -29.78
N ALA A 213 21.39 -13.76 -30.25
CA ALA A 213 22.75 -13.26 -30.44
C ALA A 213 22.83 -12.11 -31.45
N ARG A 214 22.01 -12.12 -32.52
CA ARG A 214 21.94 -11.02 -33.48
C ARG A 214 21.35 -9.74 -32.86
N LEU A 215 20.34 -9.87 -32.00
CA LEU A 215 19.70 -8.72 -31.33
C LEU A 215 20.61 -8.12 -30.26
N LEU A 216 21.30 -8.96 -29.49
CA LEU A 216 22.22 -8.53 -28.44
C LEU A 216 23.55 -7.96 -28.95
N GLY A 217 23.97 -8.38 -30.14
CA GLY A 217 25.29 -8.09 -30.67
C GLY A 217 26.42 -8.86 -29.94
N PRO A 218 27.67 -8.61 -30.33
CA PRO A 218 28.82 -9.42 -29.88
C PRO A 218 29.32 -9.10 -28.45
N ALA A 219 28.85 -8.01 -27.84
CA ALA A 219 29.30 -7.58 -26.51
C ALA A 219 28.61 -8.34 -25.37
N ASP A 220 27.34 -8.71 -25.54
CA ASP A 220 26.61 -9.51 -24.57
C ASP A 220 26.77 -11.00 -24.91
N ARG A 221 27.35 -11.72 -23.96
CA ARG A 221 27.74 -13.13 -24.14
C ARG A 221 26.63 -14.12 -23.82
N ARG A 222 25.48 -13.69 -23.27
CA ARG A 222 24.40 -14.60 -22.82
C ARG A 222 23.99 -15.60 -23.90
N ALA A 223 23.70 -15.12 -25.11
CA ALA A 223 23.30 -15.98 -26.22
C ALA A 223 24.45 -16.89 -26.73
N LEU A 224 25.70 -16.40 -26.70
CA LEU A 224 26.87 -17.17 -27.13
C LEU A 224 27.21 -18.29 -26.14
N ASP A 225 27.11 -18.00 -24.85
CA ASP A 225 27.33 -18.98 -23.79
C ASP A 225 26.22 -20.05 -23.82
N ALA A 226 24.96 -19.65 -24.02
CA ALA A 226 23.85 -20.59 -24.22
C ALA A 226 24.03 -21.48 -25.46
N LEU A 227 24.52 -20.93 -26.58
CA LEU A 227 24.85 -21.71 -27.78
C LEU A 227 25.95 -22.73 -27.50
N ARG A 228 27.00 -22.34 -26.78
CA ARG A 228 28.07 -23.26 -26.37
C ARG A 228 27.49 -24.41 -25.54
N ASP A 229 26.66 -24.10 -24.56
CA ASP A 229 26.07 -25.09 -23.66
C ASP A 229 25.12 -26.05 -24.42
N LEU A 230 24.36 -25.53 -25.38
CA LEU A 230 23.57 -26.33 -26.33
C LEU A 230 24.44 -27.31 -27.11
N THR A 231 25.58 -26.88 -27.66
CA THR A 231 26.45 -27.80 -28.42
C THR A 231 27.02 -28.90 -27.53
N ALA A 232 27.34 -28.60 -26.28
CA ALA A 232 27.80 -29.59 -25.32
C ALA A 232 26.70 -30.60 -24.95
N ALA A 233 25.47 -30.12 -24.72
CA ALA A 233 24.31 -30.96 -24.45
C ALA A 233 23.99 -31.90 -25.64
N ARG A 234 24.01 -31.38 -26.86
CA ARG A 234 23.77 -32.15 -28.10
C ARG A 234 24.80 -33.27 -28.30
N LYS A 235 26.07 -33.03 -27.95
CA LYS A 235 27.14 -34.04 -28.02
C LYS A 235 26.98 -35.15 -26.97
N LYS A 236 26.52 -34.84 -25.76
CA LYS A 236 26.33 -35.84 -24.69
C LYS A 236 25.19 -36.84 -24.95
N LYS A 237 24.24 -36.48 -25.82
CA LYS A 237 23.11 -37.36 -26.23
C LYS A 237 23.35 -38.13 -27.54
N ARG A 238 24.45 -37.85 -28.25
CA ARG A 238 24.89 -38.62 -29.42
C ARG A 238 25.78 -39.76 -28.98
#